data_AF-A0A3B0SM86-F1
#
_entry.id   AF-A0A3B0SM86-F1
#
_cell.length_a   1.000
_cell.length_b   1.000
_cell.length_c   1.000
_cell.angle_alpha   90.00
_cell.angle_beta   90.00
_cell.angle_gamma   90.00
#
_symmetry.space_group_name_H-M   'P 1'
#
loop_
_entity.id
_entity.type
_entity.pdbx_description
1 polymer ?
#
loop_
_entity_poly.entity_id
_entity_poly.type
_entity_poly.pdbx_seq_one_letter_code
_entity_poly.pdbx_strand_id
1 'polypeptide(L)'
;MGKLLTTAIGVVGSIGLSAILFIGANKVFDLAPRHWKWFSALMGFLVSGAIFLILWANDLLLSPLAVTVTAVVIGTVGGFALGNVSDRRWRLVIGVATGAALGGIAGFYSQNIFGVLPDGTQVIWPARPNLQPGSLVAWTVGGMVAGWAIWYLRSRDKPMYRSVLLWGTLGWAVGAYAISDLSSGTRNEAVLAGVVLGLGFGAFVGSRPPADDRERSRVQTESRKYIFLGPAIIFIAVTLIVPTIRTLILSVRDRRGENFLGIENYEKVFTNPNTFDTSGWSLFFTSRLFWIGLIIVVIGLIIARVRGRQVGSAMVGSPPSYGAWFIGGLLLSAAALSVLRGTLFNNLWWVITVTLVASALGLGIAVLADRAKYEAAAKSIIFLPMAISFVGAGIIWRFMFQARQPTADVPHGGQTGLLNALWVGLGELTQSTWPKTIAAALVALIAVGLVVLAINGFRDGIYGVGWGAVVVLIPVLWFLYSLVVGIGGWADGRGQIILFIQDSPFNNLWLMVVLIWTQVGFTMIIFSAAIKAVPAVLIEAAKVDGATESQLFWKVTMPQIMPTIGV
;
A
#
# COMPACT_ATOMS: atom_id res chain seq x y z
N MET A 1 8.51 -22.09 -25.99
CA MET A 1 7.44 -23.03 -25.56
C MET A 1 7.64 -23.56 -24.14
N GLY A 2 8.81 -24.13 -23.78
CA GLY A 2 9.02 -24.85 -22.50
C GLY A 2 8.71 -24.06 -21.22
N LYS A 3 9.24 -22.84 -21.05
CA LYS A 3 9.02 -22.03 -19.82
C LYS A 3 7.57 -21.58 -19.62
N LEU A 4 6.84 -21.33 -20.71
CA LEU A 4 5.41 -20.97 -20.65
C LEU A 4 4.57 -22.19 -20.28
N LEU A 5 4.88 -23.36 -20.84
CA LEU A 5 4.20 -24.61 -20.50
C LEU A 5 4.44 -25.00 -19.03
N THR A 6 5.68 -24.90 -18.53
CA THR A 6 5.98 -25.17 -17.11
C THR A 6 5.29 -24.19 -16.18
N THR A 7 5.20 -22.92 -16.56
CA THR A 7 4.48 -21.91 -15.77
C THR A 7 2.98 -22.19 -15.79
N ALA A 8 2.39 -22.50 -16.95
CA ALA A 8 0.99 -22.83 -17.08
C ALA A 8 0.61 -24.10 -16.30
N ILE A 9 1.40 -25.16 -16.41
CA ILE A 9 1.22 -26.41 -15.63
C ILE A 9 1.41 -26.14 -14.14
N GLY A 10 2.39 -25.30 -13.75
CA GLY A 10 2.59 -24.90 -12.36
C GLY A 10 1.41 -24.13 -11.78
N VAL A 11 0.84 -23.18 -12.54
CA VAL A 11 -0.34 -22.40 -12.15
C VAL A 11 -1.57 -23.29 -12.07
N VAL A 12 -1.86 -24.09 -13.10
CA VAL A 12 -3.00 -25.02 -13.11
C VAL A 12 -2.87 -26.06 -11.99
N GLY A 13 -1.68 -26.60 -11.78
CA GLY A 13 -1.38 -27.54 -10.71
C GLY A 13 -1.54 -26.92 -9.32
N SER A 14 -1.09 -25.68 -9.12
CA SER A 14 -1.26 -24.94 -7.87
C SER A 14 -2.73 -24.63 -7.57
N ILE A 15 -3.48 -24.18 -8.58
CA ILE A 15 -4.93 -23.92 -8.46
C ILE A 15 -5.67 -25.24 -8.15
N GLY A 16 -5.35 -26.31 -8.86
CA GLY A 16 -5.94 -27.64 -8.64
C GLY A 16 -5.65 -28.18 -7.24
N LEU A 17 -4.39 -28.11 -6.79
CA LEU A 17 -3.98 -28.50 -5.45
C LEU A 17 -4.70 -27.67 -4.38
N SER A 18 -4.77 -26.35 -4.56
CA SER A 18 -5.45 -25.44 -3.65
C SER A 18 -6.95 -25.75 -3.57
N ALA A 19 -7.60 -26.04 -4.70
CA ALA A 19 -9.01 -26.44 -4.73
C ALA A 19 -9.26 -27.78 -4.03
N ILE A 20 -8.38 -28.77 -4.23
CA ILE A 20 -8.45 -30.08 -3.56
C ILE A 20 -8.26 -29.92 -2.05
N LEU A 21 -7.27 -29.15 -1.62
CA LEU A 21 -7.03 -28.86 -0.21
C LEU A 21 -8.23 -28.13 0.41
N PHE A 22 -8.83 -27.21 -0.33
CA PHE A 22 -10.01 -26.46 0.10
C PHE A 22 -11.26 -27.35 0.26
N ILE A 23 -11.58 -28.15 -0.76
CA ILE A 23 -12.71 -29.09 -0.73
C ILE A 23 -12.49 -30.16 0.35
N GLY A 24 -11.25 -30.66 0.44
CA GLY A 24 -10.82 -31.61 1.46
C GLY A 24 -11.03 -31.05 2.86
N ALA A 25 -10.51 -29.84 3.13
CA ALA A 25 -10.69 -29.15 4.41
C ALA A 25 -12.18 -29.02 4.75
N ASN A 26 -13.01 -28.55 3.84
CA ASN A 26 -14.45 -28.38 4.11
C ASN A 26 -15.12 -29.71 4.49
N LYS A 27 -14.81 -30.80 3.75
CA LYS A 27 -15.30 -32.16 4.08
C LYS A 27 -14.81 -32.67 5.43
N VAL A 28 -13.59 -32.34 5.83
CA VAL A 28 -13.06 -32.72 7.16
C VAL A 28 -13.91 -32.12 8.27
N PHE A 29 -14.30 -30.86 8.18
CA PHE A 29 -15.08 -30.22 9.24
C PHE A 29 -16.55 -30.66 9.27
N ASP A 30 -17.09 -31.17 8.17
CA ASP A 30 -18.41 -31.80 8.15
C ASP A 30 -18.45 -33.14 8.91
N LEU A 31 -17.29 -33.72 9.24
CA LEU A 31 -17.21 -34.89 10.14
C LEU A 31 -17.42 -34.53 11.62
N ALA A 32 -17.26 -33.26 12.01
CA ALA A 32 -17.31 -32.86 13.41
C ALA A 32 -18.66 -33.19 14.10
N PRO A 33 -19.85 -32.93 13.51
CA PRO A 33 -21.12 -33.20 14.18
C PRO A 33 -21.44 -34.70 14.32
N ARG A 34 -21.17 -35.49 13.26
CA ARG A 34 -21.62 -36.89 13.17
C ARG A 34 -20.57 -37.92 13.56
N HIS A 35 -19.29 -37.61 13.38
CA HIS A 35 -18.17 -38.54 13.53
C HIS A 35 -16.99 -37.91 14.29
N TRP A 36 -17.26 -37.36 15.47
CA TRP A 36 -16.27 -36.61 16.28
C TRP A 36 -14.96 -37.36 16.55
N LYS A 37 -15.02 -38.69 16.72
CA LYS A 37 -13.83 -39.54 16.94
C LYS A 37 -12.89 -39.52 15.73
N TRP A 38 -13.45 -39.68 14.54
CA TRP A 38 -12.71 -39.62 13.28
C TRP A 38 -12.24 -38.20 12.96
N PHE A 39 -13.08 -37.19 13.23
CA PHE A 39 -12.68 -35.80 13.14
C PHE A 39 -11.49 -35.49 14.05
N SER A 40 -11.51 -35.93 15.31
CA SER A 40 -10.41 -35.71 16.27
C SER A 40 -9.12 -36.41 15.86
N ALA A 41 -9.23 -37.63 15.31
CA ALA A 41 -8.09 -38.37 14.75
C ALA A 41 -7.47 -37.65 13.55
N LEU A 42 -8.31 -37.18 12.63
CA LEU A 42 -7.88 -36.46 11.43
C LEU A 42 -7.28 -35.08 11.75
N MET A 43 -7.82 -34.37 12.74
CA MET A 43 -7.20 -33.14 13.24
C MET A 43 -5.86 -33.42 13.92
N GLY A 44 -5.74 -34.52 14.67
CA GLY A 44 -4.46 -34.98 15.24
C GLY A 44 -3.42 -35.30 14.16
N PHE A 45 -3.83 -35.96 13.08
CA PHE A 45 -3.03 -36.20 11.87
C PHE A 45 -2.52 -34.88 11.27
N LEU A 46 -3.44 -33.95 10.98
CA LEU A 46 -3.14 -32.70 10.28
C LEU A 46 -2.23 -31.78 11.11
N VAL A 47 -2.52 -31.64 12.40
CA VAL A 47 -1.72 -30.79 13.31
C VAL A 47 -0.32 -31.35 13.48
N SER A 48 -0.18 -32.66 13.68
CA SER A 48 1.14 -33.29 13.87
C SER A 48 1.95 -33.27 12.58
N GLY A 49 1.32 -33.53 11.43
CA GLY A 49 1.94 -33.39 10.12
C GLY A 49 2.40 -31.96 9.83
N ALA A 50 1.58 -30.94 10.14
CA ALA A 50 1.94 -29.54 9.94
C ALA A 50 3.11 -29.09 10.83
N ILE A 51 3.09 -29.43 12.12
CA ILE A 51 4.21 -29.16 13.03
C ILE A 51 5.49 -29.80 12.50
N PHE A 52 5.40 -31.03 12.02
CA PHE A 52 6.56 -31.76 11.52
C PHE A 52 7.11 -31.23 10.19
N LEU A 53 6.22 -30.83 9.26
CA LEU A 53 6.61 -30.16 8.03
C LEU A 53 7.31 -28.83 8.29
N ILE A 54 6.86 -28.06 9.30
CA ILE A 54 7.54 -26.83 9.73
C ILE A 54 8.94 -27.14 10.26
N LEU A 55 9.09 -28.16 11.11
CA LEU A 55 10.40 -28.56 11.62
C LEU A 55 11.33 -29.04 10.50
N TRP A 56 10.79 -29.78 9.53
CA TRP A 56 11.54 -30.28 8.38
C TRP A 56 11.94 -29.17 7.42
N ALA A 57 11.04 -28.23 7.12
CA ALA A 57 11.32 -27.07 6.26
C ALA A 57 12.38 -26.12 6.84
N ASN A 58 12.65 -26.24 8.14
CA ASN A 58 13.74 -25.54 8.83
C ASN A 58 15.00 -26.42 8.98
N ASP A 59 15.11 -27.50 8.19
CA ASP A 59 16.24 -28.44 8.15
C ASP A 59 16.59 -29.12 9.49
N LEU A 60 15.64 -29.19 10.42
CA LEU A 60 15.91 -29.71 11.76
C LEU A 60 15.98 -31.24 11.83
N LEU A 61 15.63 -32.01 10.79
CA LEU A 61 15.38 -33.46 10.90
C LEU A 61 16.23 -34.32 9.94
N LEU A 62 16.65 -35.51 10.38
CA LEU A 62 17.54 -36.44 9.65
C LEU A 62 16.86 -37.24 8.51
N SER A 63 15.58 -37.60 8.66
CA SER A 63 14.83 -38.39 7.66
C SER A 63 13.40 -37.86 7.55
N PRO A 64 13.01 -37.26 6.40
CA PRO A 64 11.68 -36.68 6.26
C PRO A 64 10.59 -37.74 6.33
N LEU A 65 10.78 -38.90 5.69
CA LEU A 65 9.68 -39.84 5.53
C LEU A 65 9.35 -40.61 6.81
N ALA A 66 10.33 -41.29 7.41
CA ALA A 66 10.10 -42.17 8.56
C ALA A 66 9.59 -41.38 9.78
N VAL A 67 10.18 -40.23 10.04
CA VAL A 67 9.85 -39.42 11.21
C VAL A 67 8.53 -38.66 11.02
N THR A 68 8.21 -38.20 9.80
CA THR A 68 6.87 -37.65 9.49
C THR A 68 5.81 -38.72 9.71
N VAL A 69 6.05 -39.95 9.23
CA VAL A 69 5.11 -41.06 9.39
C VAL A 69 4.89 -41.39 10.88
N THR A 70 5.96 -41.50 11.68
CA THR A 70 5.82 -41.78 13.12
C THR A 70 5.08 -40.66 13.86
N ALA A 71 5.40 -39.39 13.59
CA ALA A 71 4.73 -38.25 14.20
C ALA A 71 3.24 -38.18 13.81
N VAL A 72 2.94 -38.44 12.54
CA VAL A 72 1.57 -38.51 12.04
C VAL A 72 0.78 -39.64 12.71
N VAL A 73 1.39 -40.83 12.86
CA VAL A 73 0.76 -41.97 13.54
C VAL A 73 0.44 -41.62 14.99
N ILE A 74 1.40 -41.04 15.73
CA ILE A 74 1.21 -40.65 17.14
C ILE A 74 0.13 -39.58 17.28
N GLY A 75 0.14 -38.57 16.40
CA GLY A 75 -0.89 -37.54 16.35
C GLY A 75 -2.28 -38.09 16.08
N THR A 76 -2.39 -39.03 15.14
CA THR A 76 -3.65 -39.68 14.76
C THR A 76 -4.19 -40.52 15.91
N VAL A 77 -3.34 -41.35 16.52
CA VAL A 77 -3.70 -42.22 17.66
C VAL A 77 -4.09 -41.38 18.86
N GLY A 78 -3.31 -40.35 19.21
CA GLY A 78 -3.63 -39.43 20.30
C GLY A 78 -4.93 -38.66 20.08
N GLY A 79 -5.15 -38.16 18.85
CA GLY A 79 -6.40 -37.51 18.45
C GLY A 79 -7.62 -38.44 18.52
N PHE A 80 -7.47 -39.70 18.08
CA PHE A 80 -8.53 -40.71 18.17
C PHE A 80 -8.85 -41.08 19.62
N ALA A 81 -7.82 -41.26 20.46
CA ALA A 81 -7.97 -41.55 21.88
C ALA A 81 -8.68 -40.39 22.61
N LEU A 82 -8.29 -39.14 22.35
CA LEU A 82 -8.98 -37.95 22.85
C LEU A 82 -10.43 -37.84 22.36
N GLY A 83 -10.75 -38.36 21.19
CA GLY A 83 -12.13 -38.43 20.69
C GLY A 83 -13.01 -39.46 21.41
N ASN A 84 -12.40 -40.50 22.00
CA ASN A 84 -13.11 -41.62 22.65
C ASN A 84 -13.24 -41.49 24.17
N VAL A 85 -12.36 -40.74 24.83
CA VAL A 85 -12.35 -40.61 26.28
C VAL A 85 -13.23 -39.46 26.75
N SER A 86 -14.21 -39.78 27.60
CA SER A 86 -15.12 -38.82 28.24
C SER A 86 -14.57 -38.24 29.55
N ASP A 87 -13.70 -38.95 30.27
CA ASP A 87 -13.11 -38.46 31.51
C ASP A 87 -12.04 -37.38 31.25
N ARG A 88 -12.23 -36.21 31.86
CA ARG A 88 -11.32 -35.06 31.77
C ARG A 88 -9.90 -35.36 32.26
N ARG A 89 -9.73 -36.20 33.29
CA ARG A 89 -8.40 -36.54 33.82
C ARG A 89 -7.60 -37.34 32.81
N TRP A 90 -8.24 -38.37 32.23
CA TRP A 90 -7.62 -39.21 31.21
C TRP A 90 -7.37 -38.47 29.89
N ARG A 91 -8.23 -37.52 29.50
CA ARG A 91 -7.97 -36.64 28.34
C ARG A 91 -6.72 -35.79 28.53
N LEU A 92 -6.51 -35.24 29.73
CA LEU A 92 -5.29 -34.48 30.03
C LEU A 92 -4.05 -35.37 29.92
N VAL A 93 -4.10 -36.58 30.50
CA VAL A 93 -3.00 -37.56 30.44
C VAL A 93 -2.68 -37.92 28.99
N ILE A 94 -3.69 -38.25 28.19
CA ILE A 94 -3.51 -38.59 26.77
C ILE A 94 -2.95 -37.41 25.98
N GLY A 95 -3.46 -36.19 26.21
CA GLY A 95 -2.97 -35.00 25.53
C GLY A 95 -1.51 -34.71 25.85
N VAL A 96 -1.14 -34.75 27.13
CA VAL A 96 0.24 -34.56 27.61
C VAL A 96 1.17 -35.66 27.08
N ALA A 97 0.75 -36.92 27.14
CA ALA A 97 1.54 -38.05 26.63
C ALA A 97 1.76 -37.97 25.11
N THR A 98 0.70 -37.63 24.35
CA THR A 98 0.78 -37.41 22.89
C THR A 98 1.73 -36.25 22.59
N GLY A 99 1.59 -35.14 23.30
CA GLY A 99 2.44 -33.97 23.14
C GLY A 99 3.90 -34.24 23.48
N ALA A 100 4.18 -34.93 24.59
CA ALA A 100 5.51 -35.34 24.99
C ALA A 100 6.17 -36.27 23.96
N ALA A 101 5.41 -37.23 23.43
CA ALA A 101 5.89 -38.15 22.39
C ALA A 101 6.24 -37.40 21.10
N LEU A 102 5.38 -36.49 20.65
CA LEU A 102 5.63 -35.64 19.47
C LEU A 102 6.87 -34.76 19.66
N GLY A 103 6.98 -34.09 20.81
CA GLY A 103 8.13 -33.24 21.14
C GLY A 103 9.43 -34.01 21.31
N GLY A 104 9.37 -35.21 21.90
CA GLY A 104 10.51 -36.10 22.11
C GLY A 104 11.05 -36.67 20.80
N ILE A 105 10.17 -37.00 19.85
CA ILE A 105 10.57 -37.45 18.50
C ILE A 105 11.21 -36.32 17.71
N ALA A 106 10.60 -35.14 17.72
CA ALA A 106 11.18 -33.94 17.09
C ALA A 106 12.60 -33.65 17.63
N GLY A 107 12.79 -33.79 18.94
CA GLY A 107 14.09 -33.66 19.59
C GLY A 107 15.08 -34.77 19.23
N PHE A 108 14.64 -36.04 19.28
CA PHE A 108 15.48 -37.21 19.10
C PHE A 108 16.08 -37.29 17.69
N TYR A 109 15.27 -36.94 16.68
CA TYR A 109 15.65 -36.92 15.27
C TYR A 109 16.26 -35.58 14.81
N SER A 110 16.54 -34.67 15.74
CA SER A 110 17.20 -33.41 15.41
C SER A 110 18.65 -33.61 14.96
N GLN A 111 19.06 -32.98 13.84
CA GLN A 111 20.35 -33.27 13.19
C GLN A 111 21.59 -33.03 14.08
N ASN A 112 22.60 -33.89 13.91
CA ASN A 112 24.04 -33.61 13.94
C ASN A 112 24.55 -34.12 12.57
N ILE A 113 25.11 -33.28 11.69
CA ILE A 113 25.81 -33.79 10.50
C ILE A 113 27.32 -33.64 10.74
N PHE A 114 28.03 -34.77 10.85
CA PHE A 114 29.47 -34.84 10.59
C PHE A 114 29.67 -35.23 9.14
N GLY A 115 30.27 -34.35 8.35
CA GLY A 115 30.79 -34.67 7.01
C GLY A 115 32.31 -34.54 7.02
N VAL A 116 33.02 -35.59 6.62
CA VAL A 116 34.45 -35.51 6.30
C VAL A 116 34.55 -35.35 4.78
N LEU A 117 35.11 -34.23 4.31
CA LEU A 117 35.42 -34.06 2.89
C LEU A 117 36.47 -35.11 2.46
N PRO A 118 36.58 -35.47 1.17
CA PRO A 118 37.56 -36.44 0.69
C PRO A 118 39.03 -36.12 1.02
N ASP A 119 39.32 -34.89 1.45
CA ASP A 119 40.63 -34.39 1.90
C ASP A 119 40.88 -34.56 3.41
N GLY A 120 39.95 -35.16 4.14
CA GLY A 120 40.07 -35.39 5.58
C GLY A 120 39.64 -34.22 6.46
N THR A 121 39.19 -33.09 5.90
CA THR A 121 38.69 -31.97 6.69
C THR A 121 37.27 -32.25 7.22
N GLN A 122 37.06 -32.06 8.53
CA GLN A 122 35.73 -32.12 9.12
C GLN A 122 34.98 -30.82 8.83
N VAL A 123 33.94 -30.88 8.02
CA VAL A 123 33.03 -29.74 7.81
C VAL A 123 31.97 -29.77 8.90
N ILE A 124 32.07 -28.84 9.83
CA ILE A 124 31.00 -28.53 10.80
C ILE A 124 30.06 -27.55 10.10
N TRP A 125 28.89 -28.02 9.65
CA TRP A 125 27.81 -27.12 9.28
C TRP A 125 27.19 -26.55 10.57
N PRO A 126 27.13 -25.21 10.77
CA PRO A 126 26.40 -24.64 11.91
C PRO A 126 24.89 -24.79 11.65
N ALA A 127 23.99 -25.13 12.58
CA ALA A 127 24.10 -25.20 14.02
C ALA A 127 22.77 -25.65 14.66
N ARG A 128 22.82 -26.02 15.94
CA ARG A 128 21.64 -26.27 16.78
C ARG A 128 21.21 -24.99 17.53
N PRO A 129 19.97 -24.90 18.02
CA PRO A 129 19.48 -23.72 18.76
C PRO A 129 20.08 -23.65 20.17
N ASN A 130 20.87 -22.61 20.51
CA ASN A 130 21.24 -22.34 21.90
C ASN A 130 20.08 -21.60 22.57
N LEU A 131 19.43 -22.26 23.52
CA LEU A 131 18.34 -21.64 24.26
C LEU A 131 18.95 -20.63 25.23
N GLN A 132 18.78 -19.33 24.96
CA GLN A 132 18.95 -18.31 25.99
C GLN A 132 17.77 -18.44 26.97
N PRO A 133 17.96 -19.04 28.17
CA PRO A 133 16.82 -19.42 28.99
C PRO A 133 16.04 -18.20 29.46
N GLY A 134 16.73 -17.08 29.70
CA GLY A 134 16.12 -15.82 30.13
C GLY A 134 15.17 -15.21 29.09
N SER A 135 15.55 -15.18 27.81
CA SER A 135 14.70 -14.61 26.76
C SER A 135 13.53 -15.53 26.44
N LEU A 136 13.75 -16.85 26.44
CA LEU A 136 12.69 -17.84 26.23
C LEU A 136 11.65 -17.81 27.35
N VAL A 137 12.08 -17.68 28.60
CA VAL A 137 11.20 -17.47 29.76
C VAL A 137 10.45 -16.14 29.61
N ALA A 138 11.12 -15.06 29.21
CA ALA A 138 10.45 -13.77 29.00
C ALA A 138 9.35 -13.85 27.93
N TRP A 139 9.59 -14.51 26.80
CA TRP A 139 8.58 -14.72 25.75
C TRP A 139 7.43 -15.62 26.19
N THR A 140 7.73 -16.66 26.97
CA THR A 140 6.72 -17.58 27.51
C THR A 140 5.85 -16.88 28.53
N VAL A 141 6.45 -16.13 29.45
CA VAL A 141 5.74 -15.32 30.46
C VAL A 141 4.94 -14.22 29.77
N GLY A 142 5.52 -13.50 28.81
CA GLY A 142 4.83 -12.49 28.01
C GLY A 142 3.62 -13.07 27.28
N GLY A 143 3.76 -14.25 26.68
CA GLY A 143 2.66 -15.01 26.10
C GLY A 143 1.59 -15.36 27.14
N MET A 144 1.97 -15.92 28.29
CA MET A 144 1.03 -16.21 29.38
C MET A 144 0.27 -14.98 29.87
N VAL A 145 0.95 -13.85 30.03
CA VAL A 145 0.36 -12.55 30.43
C VAL A 145 -0.60 -12.04 29.35
N ALA A 146 -0.23 -12.13 28.07
CA ALA A 146 -1.11 -11.79 26.96
C ALA A 146 -2.37 -12.68 26.96
N GLY A 147 -2.21 -13.99 27.15
CA GLY A 147 -3.32 -14.93 27.26
C GLY A 147 -4.24 -14.64 28.44
N TRP A 148 -3.68 -14.23 29.58
CA TRP A 148 -4.43 -13.78 30.75
C TRP A 148 -5.21 -12.49 30.47
N ALA A 149 -4.56 -11.49 29.88
CA ALA A 149 -5.18 -10.20 29.54
C ALA A 149 -6.32 -10.37 28.53
N ILE A 150 -6.12 -11.19 27.49
CA ILE A 150 -7.16 -11.50 26.49
C ILE A 150 -8.34 -12.23 27.14
N TRP A 151 -8.07 -13.16 28.06
CA TRP A 151 -9.13 -13.83 28.82
C TRP A 151 -9.92 -12.83 29.67
N TYR A 152 -9.22 -11.96 30.40
CA TYR A 152 -9.81 -10.94 31.26
C TYR A 152 -10.72 -9.97 30.48
N LEU A 153 -10.29 -9.55 29.29
CA LEU A 153 -11.00 -8.58 28.46
C LEU A 153 -12.15 -9.16 27.63
N ARG A 154 -12.08 -10.45 27.25
CA ARG A 154 -12.94 -11.00 26.18
C ARG A 154 -13.87 -12.13 26.60
N SER A 155 -13.55 -12.93 27.61
CA SER A 155 -14.32 -14.17 27.88
C SER A 155 -14.15 -14.73 29.30
N ARG A 156 -15.04 -14.35 30.23
CA ARG A 156 -15.12 -14.98 31.56
C ARG A 156 -15.71 -16.40 31.54
N ASP A 157 -16.36 -16.80 30.44
CA ASP A 157 -17.03 -18.11 30.31
C ASP A 157 -16.08 -19.29 30.06
N LYS A 158 -14.81 -19.02 29.70
CA LYS A 158 -13.79 -20.05 29.49
C LYS A 158 -12.83 -20.07 30.68
N PRO A 159 -12.27 -21.23 31.06
CA PRO A 159 -11.36 -21.25 32.20
C PRO A 159 -10.01 -20.61 31.85
N MET A 160 -9.56 -19.69 32.72
CA MET A 160 -8.36 -18.86 32.57
C MET A 160 -7.12 -19.65 32.14
N TYR A 161 -6.87 -20.79 32.78
CA TYR A 161 -5.68 -21.60 32.54
C TYR A 161 -5.54 -22.06 31.08
N ARG A 162 -6.63 -22.23 30.32
CA ARG A 162 -6.57 -22.64 28.91
C ARG A 162 -5.98 -21.56 28.02
N SER A 163 -6.37 -20.30 28.23
CA SER A 163 -5.84 -19.17 27.49
C SER A 163 -4.37 -18.95 27.85
N VAL A 164 -4.02 -19.03 29.12
CA VAL A 164 -2.64 -18.90 29.60
C VAL A 164 -1.74 -19.99 29.02
N LEU A 165 -2.20 -21.25 28.99
CA LEU A 165 -1.44 -22.36 28.39
C LEU A 165 -1.22 -22.15 26.89
N LEU A 166 -2.27 -21.81 26.12
CA LEU A 166 -2.15 -21.60 24.68
C LEU A 166 -1.17 -20.47 24.36
N TRP A 167 -1.35 -19.30 24.98
CA TRP A 167 -0.51 -18.16 24.68
C TRP A 167 0.91 -18.30 25.27
N GLY A 168 1.07 -19.02 26.37
CA GLY A 168 2.39 -19.45 26.85
C GLY A 168 3.10 -20.37 25.86
N THR A 169 2.38 -21.33 25.25
CA THR A 169 2.96 -22.20 24.21
C THR A 169 3.31 -21.45 22.93
N LEU A 170 2.48 -20.48 22.53
CA LEU A 170 2.77 -19.61 21.38
C LEU A 170 3.94 -18.67 21.68
N GLY A 171 4.02 -18.13 22.90
CA GLY A 171 5.14 -17.33 23.37
C GLY A 171 6.44 -18.13 23.34
N TRP A 172 6.44 -19.37 23.82
CA TRP A 172 7.59 -20.27 23.70
C TRP A 172 7.95 -20.55 22.23
N ALA A 173 6.97 -20.82 21.37
CA ALA A 173 7.21 -21.08 19.94
C ALA A 173 7.82 -19.86 19.23
N VAL A 174 7.30 -18.67 19.51
CA VAL A 174 7.81 -17.41 18.97
C VAL A 174 9.20 -17.11 19.54
N GLY A 175 9.41 -17.26 20.85
CA GLY A 175 10.73 -17.08 21.46
C GLY A 175 11.78 -18.03 20.91
N ALA A 176 11.38 -19.28 20.60
CA ALA A 176 12.24 -20.29 20.01
C ALA A 176 12.47 -20.12 18.49
N TYR A 177 11.64 -19.37 17.76
CA TYR A 177 11.73 -19.20 16.29
C TYR A 177 12.14 -17.78 15.85
N ALA A 178 11.74 -16.74 16.59
CA ALA A 178 11.92 -15.33 16.24
C ALA A 178 13.23 -14.71 16.74
N ILE A 179 13.98 -15.41 17.60
CA ILE A 179 15.36 -15.04 17.91
C ILE A 179 16.23 -15.52 16.75
N SER A 180 16.70 -14.57 15.93
CA SER A 180 17.37 -14.80 14.65
C SER A 180 18.78 -15.41 14.70
N ASP A 181 19.29 -15.74 15.90
CA ASP A 181 20.70 -16.16 16.10
C ASP A 181 20.79 -17.53 16.80
N LEU A 182 20.18 -18.56 16.21
CA LEU A 182 20.21 -19.94 16.72
C LEU A 182 21.39 -20.72 16.12
N SER A 183 22.62 -20.22 16.32
CA SER A 183 23.81 -20.73 15.62
C SER A 183 24.84 -21.52 16.45
N SER A 184 24.52 -22.11 17.62
CA SER A 184 25.52 -22.94 18.36
C SER A 184 25.07 -23.91 19.51
N GLY A 185 23.79 -24.20 19.73
CA GLY A 185 23.28 -24.99 20.89
C GLY A 185 23.50 -26.51 20.87
N THR A 186 22.98 -27.22 21.90
CA THR A 186 23.18 -28.67 22.10
C THR A 186 21.96 -29.53 21.70
N ARG A 187 22.14 -30.86 21.50
CA ARG A 187 21.02 -31.81 21.23
C ARG A 187 19.92 -31.72 22.28
N ASN A 188 20.36 -31.54 23.53
CA ASN A 188 19.50 -31.53 24.70
C ASN A 188 18.60 -30.30 24.70
N GLU A 189 19.10 -29.14 24.25
CA GLU A 189 18.32 -27.92 24.10
C GLU A 189 17.25 -28.04 23.01
N ALA A 190 17.55 -28.69 21.88
CA ALA A 190 16.56 -28.94 20.82
C ALA A 190 15.46 -29.91 21.28
N VAL A 191 15.83 -30.97 22.02
CA VAL A 191 14.87 -31.88 22.66
C VAL A 191 14.01 -31.13 23.67
N LEU A 192 14.62 -30.28 24.50
CA LEU A 192 13.91 -29.52 25.51
C LEU A 192 12.94 -28.49 24.89
N ALA A 193 13.35 -27.83 23.81
CA ALA A 193 12.48 -26.93 23.04
C ALA A 193 11.27 -27.65 22.45
N GLY A 194 11.47 -28.82 21.84
CA GLY A 194 10.39 -29.62 21.24
C GLY A 194 9.46 -30.25 22.27
N VAL A 195 10.00 -30.81 23.35
CA VAL A 195 9.24 -31.47 24.43
C VAL A 195 8.40 -30.45 25.20
N VAL A 196 8.92 -29.27 25.55
CA VAL A 196 8.14 -28.25 26.28
C VAL A 196 6.99 -27.71 25.42
N LEU A 197 7.22 -27.49 24.12
CA LEU A 197 6.16 -27.14 23.16
C LEU A 197 5.09 -28.22 23.10
N GLY A 198 5.52 -29.47 22.92
CA GLY A 198 4.64 -30.63 22.83
C GLY A 198 3.81 -30.81 24.10
N LEU A 199 4.43 -30.73 25.27
CA LEU A 199 3.77 -30.83 26.57
C LEU A 199 2.73 -29.73 26.78
N GLY A 200 3.08 -28.47 26.51
CA GLY A 200 2.15 -27.35 26.70
C GLY A 200 0.96 -27.42 25.73
N PHE A 201 1.21 -27.74 24.46
CA PHE A 201 0.16 -27.90 23.46
C PHE A 201 -0.73 -29.11 23.76
N GLY A 202 -0.12 -30.24 24.13
CA GLY A 202 -0.80 -31.46 24.55
C GLY A 202 -1.67 -31.24 25.79
N ALA A 203 -1.17 -30.52 26.79
CA ALA A 203 -1.94 -30.12 27.97
C ALA A 203 -3.11 -29.19 27.61
N PHE A 204 -2.91 -28.23 26.71
CA PHE A 204 -3.97 -27.36 26.23
C PHE A 204 -5.10 -28.16 25.57
N VAL A 205 -4.76 -29.05 24.63
CA VAL A 205 -5.74 -29.88 23.91
C VAL A 205 -6.44 -30.86 24.87
N GLY A 206 -5.67 -31.57 25.71
CA GLY A 206 -6.19 -32.55 26.66
C GLY A 206 -7.07 -31.95 27.76
N SER A 207 -6.87 -30.67 28.10
CA SER A 207 -7.66 -29.99 29.12
C SER A 207 -9.05 -29.51 28.66
N ARG A 208 -9.38 -29.69 27.37
CA ARG A 208 -10.70 -29.36 26.81
C ARG A 208 -11.75 -30.37 27.29
N PRO A 209 -12.99 -29.91 27.57
CA PRO A 209 -14.05 -30.82 27.97
C PRO A 209 -14.40 -31.75 26.78
N PRO A 210 -15.07 -32.88 27.04
CA PRO A 210 -15.63 -33.70 25.97
C PRO A 210 -16.57 -32.87 25.11
N ALA A 211 -16.47 -33.00 23.79
CA ALA A 211 -17.30 -32.23 22.88
C ALA A 211 -18.73 -32.77 22.88
N ASP A 212 -19.65 -31.96 23.39
CA ASP A 212 -21.10 -32.16 23.31
C ASP A 212 -21.64 -31.71 21.94
N ASP A 213 -22.88 -32.07 21.59
CA ASP A 213 -23.45 -31.82 20.26
C ASP A 213 -23.47 -30.33 19.89
N ARG A 214 -23.72 -29.46 20.88
CA ARG A 214 -23.60 -27.99 20.73
C ARG A 214 -22.18 -27.55 20.42
N GLU A 215 -21.19 -28.15 21.05
CA GLU A 215 -19.77 -27.83 20.82
C GLU A 215 -19.32 -28.29 19.44
N ARG A 216 -19.74 -29.48 19.00
CA ARG A 216 -19.44 -30.02 17.67
C ARG A 216 -20.03 -29.16 16.56
N SER A 217 -21.30 -28.75 16.70
CA SER A 217 -21.96 -27.84 15.75
C SER A 217 -21.27 -26.47 15.73
N ARG A 218 -20.92 -25.92 16.90
CA ARG A 218 -20.16 -24.67 16.99
C ARG A 218 -18.79 -24.77 16.31
N VAL A 219 -18.08 -25.88 16.49
CA VAL A 219 -16.79 -26.12 15.82
C VAL A 219 -16.95 -26.12 14.31
N GLN A 220 -18.00 -26.74 13.75
CA GLN A 220 -18.27 -26.72 12.31
C GLN A 220 -18.57 -25.30 11.80
N THR A 221 -19.39 -24.52 12.50
CA THR A 221 -19.74 -23.15 12.06
C THR A 221 -18.58 -22.17 12.20
N GLU A 222 -17.85 -22.23 13.32
CA GLU A 222 -16.74 -21.31 13.57
C GLU A 222 -15.50 -21.68 12.75
N SER A 223 -15.23 -22.97 12.51
CA SER A 223 -14.06 -23.38 11.73
C SER A 223 -14.11 -22.88 10.29
N ARG A 224 -15.30 -22.81 9.67
CA ARG A 224 -15.48 -22.29 8.30
C ARG A 224 -14.80 -20.93 8.14
N LYS A 225 -15.07 -19.97 9.03
CA LYS A 225 -14.46 -18.63 9.01
C LYS A 225 -12.92 -18.71 8.95
N TYR A 226 -12.32 -19.56 9.78
CA TYR A 226 -10.86 -19.72 9.86
C TYR A 226 -10.27 -20.56 8.72
N ILE A 227 -11.02 -21.47 8.09
CA ILE A 227 -10.56 -22.20 6.89
C ILE A 227 -10.43 -21.26 5.70
N PHE A 228 -11.40 -20.36 5.54
CA PHE A 228 -11.39 -19.37 4.47
C PHE A 228 -10.35 -18.27 4.72
N LEU A 229 -10.31 -17.74 5.95
CA LEU A 229 -9.47 -16.58 6.26
C LEU A 229 -8.05 -16.96 6.72
N GLY A 230 -7.87 -18.17 7.25
CA GLY A 230 -6.62 -18.63 7.86
C GLY A 230 -5.42 -18.60 6.93
N PRO A 231 -5.47 -19.22 5.72
CA PRO A 231 -4.36 -19.17 4.77
C PRO A 231 -4.00 -17.73 4.37
N ALA A 232 -4.99 -16.86 4.15
CA ALA A 232 -4.76 -15.45 3.83
C ALA A 232 -4.09 -14.71 5.00
N ILE A 233 -4.55 -14.92 6.24
CA ILE A 233 -3.92 -14.33 7.43
C ILE A 233 -2.49 -14.84 7.59
N ILE A 234 -2.23 -16.13 7.42
CA ILE A 234 -0.88 -16.71 7.52
C ILE A 234 0.02 -16.10 6.45
N PHE A 235 -0.46 -16.02 5.21
CA PHE A 235 0.28 -15.40 4.12
C PHE A 235 0.62 -13.93 4.43
N ILE A 236 -0.35 -13.13 4.85
CA ILE A 236 -0.13 -11.73 5.26
C ILE A 236 0.83 -11.66 6.45
N ALA A 237 0.68 -12.53 7.45
CA ALA A 237 1.53 -12.53 8.62
C ALA A 237 2.99 -12.82 8.26
N VAL A 238 3.24 -13.84 7.45
CA VAL A 238 4.60 -14.27 7.06
C VAL A 238 5.24 -13.31 6.06
N THR A 239 4.47 -12.78 5.09
CA THR A 239 5.03 -11.97 3.99
C THR A 239 5.07 -10.48 4.27
N LEU A 240 4.20 -9.99 5.16
CA LEU A 240 4.08 -8.57 5.46
C LEU A 240 4.36 -8.26 6.94
N ILE A 241 3.62 -8.87 7.87
CA ILE A 241 3.67 -8.47 9.29
C ILE A 241 5.02 -8.82 9.92
N VAL A 242 5.49 -10.06 9.79
CA VAL A 242 6.76 -10.52 10.37
C VAL A 242 7.95 -9.72 9.83
N PRO A 243 8.11 -9.54 8.49
CA PRO A 243 9.15 -8.67 7.96
C PRO A 243 9.04 -7.23 8.45
N THR A 244 7.83 -6.67 8.53
CA THR A 244 7.62 -5.29 9.02
C THR A 244 8.07 -5.14 10.48
N ILE A 245 7.63 -6.05 11.37
CA ILE A 245 8.06 -6.05 12.78
C ILE A 245 9.58 -6.21 12.86
N ARG A 246 10.16 -7.10 12.06
CA ARG A 246 11.62 -7.29 12.01
C ARG A 246 12.33 -6.01 11.59
N THR A 247 11.87 -5.33 10.54
CA THR A 247 12.43 -4.04 10.10
C THR A 247 12.32 -2.97 11.19
N LEU A 248 11.19 -2.91 11.90
CA LEU A 248 11.02 -1.99 13.04
C LEU A 248 12.03 -2.29 14.17
N ILE A 249 12.23 -3.57 14.52
CA ILE A 249 13.23 -3.95 15.53
C ILE A 249 14.66 -3.66 15.05
N LEU A 250 14.97 -3.90 13.78
CA LEU A 250 16.28 -3.61 13.21
C LEU A 250 16.57 -2.10 13.13
N SER A 251 15.55 -1.25 12.98
CA SER A 251 15.72 0.20 12.87
C SER A 251 16.29 0.87 14.13
N VAL A 252 16.09 0.25 15.31
CA VAL A 252 16.62 0.72 16.61
C VAL A 252 17.93 0.05 17.01
N ARG A 253 18.55 -0.69 16.08
CA ARG A 253 19.83 -1.38 16.28
C ARG A 253 20.94 -0.77 15.44
N ASP A 254 22.17 -1.20 15.67
CA ASP A 254 23.33 -0.80 14.87
C ASP A 254 23.24 -1.28 13.42
N ARG A 255 24.20 -0.84 12.59
CA ARG A 255 24.27 -1.20 11.16
C ARG A 255 24.35 -2.71 10.91
N ARG A 256 24.83 -3.49 11.88
CA ARG A 256 24.95 -4.96 11.78
C ARG A 256 23.73 -5.67 12.37
N GLY A 257 22.84 -4.96 13.07
CA GLY A 257 21.68 -5.53 13.77
C GLY A 257 22.03 -6.20 15.10
N GLU A 258 23.25 -5.99 15.61
CA GLU A 258 23.81 -6.72 16.75
C GLU A 258 23.51 -5.99 18.06
N ASN A 259 23.84 -4.70 18.15
CA ASN A 259 23.68 -3.89 19.35
C ASN A 259 22.43 -2.99 19.30
N PHE A 260 21.78 -2.79 20.44
CA PHE A 260 20.65 -1.85 20.57
C PHE A 260 21.16 -0.42 20.75
N LEU A 261 20.71 0.50 19.87
CA LEU A 261 21.09 1.92 19.87
C LEU A 261 19.93 2.86 20.23
N GLY A 262 18.73 2.33 20.46
CA GLY A 262 17.54 3.16 20.71
C GLY A 262 17.16 4.02 19.50
N ILE A 263 17.08 5.33 19.67
CA ILE A 263 16.58 6.27 18.64
C ILE A 263 17.66 7.04 17.88
N GLU A 264 18.95 6.78 18.12
CA GLU A 264 20.06 7.51 17.50
C GLU A 264 20.03 7.51 15.97
N ASN A 265 19.60 6.39 15.36
CA ASN A 265 19.45 6.30 13.91
C ASN A 265 18.43 7.32 13.38
N TYR A 266 17.35 7.58 14.12
CA TYR A 266 16.34 8.55 13.75
C TYR A 266 16.84 9.99 13.93
N GLU A 267 17.56 10.27 15.02
CA GLU A 267 18.16 11.58 15.24
C GLU A 267 19.09 11.97 14.09
N LYS A 268 19.94 11.05 13.63
CA LYS A 268 20.83 11.27 12.47
C LYS A 268 20.07 11.57 11.17
N VAL A 269 18.87 10.99 11.00
CA VAL A 269 18.03 11.23 9.83
C VAL A 269 17.37 12.60 9.89
N PHE A 270 16.84 13.01 11.06
CA PHE A 270 16.15 14.29 11.20
C PHE A 270 17.08 15.50 11.33
N THR A 271 18.33 15.30 11.74
CA THR A 271 19.36 16.37 11.75
C THR A 271 20.10 16.50 10.42
N ASN A 272 19.87 15.59 9.47
CA ASN A 272 20.51 15.64 8.15
C ASN A 272 19.87 16.73 7.26
N PRO A 273 20.65 17.73 6.80
CA PRO A 273 20.12 18.81 5.95
C PRO A 273 19.57 18.30 4.62
N ASN A 274 20.03 17.15 4.10
CA ASN A 274 19.47 16.58 2.87
C ASN A 274 18.07 15.97 3.08
N THR A 275 17.75 15.57 4.30
CA THR A 275 16.47 14.94 4.64
C THR A 275 15.43 15.98 5.06
N PHE A 276 15.84 16.96 5.89
CA PHE A 276 14.97 17.99 6.46
C PHE A 276 15.66 19.36 6.41
N ASP A 277 15.39 20.15 5.37
CA ASP A 277 15.93 21.51 5.21
C ASP A 277 14.81 22.56 5.38
N THR A 278 14.93 23.36 6.45
CA THR A 278 14.03 24.48 6.75
C THR A 278 14.72 25.84 6.68
N SER A 279 15.98 25.88 6.24
CA SER A 279 16.77 27.12 6.17
C SER A 279 16.10 28.21 5.34
N GLY A 280 15.37 27.81 4.30
CA GLY A 280 14.64 28.73 3.42
C GLY A 280 13.34 29.29 3.99
N TRP A 281 12.83 28.82 5.14
CA TRP A 281 11.44 29.07 5.58
C TRP A 281 11.01 30.54 5.56
N SER A 282 11.90 31.48 5.88
CA SER A 282 11.59 32.92 5.82
C SER A 282 11.25 33.40 4.40
N LEU A 283 11.81 32.78 3.36
CA LEU A 283 11.56 33.10 1.95
C LEU A 283 10.11 32.83 1.54
N PHE A 284 9.39 31.99 2.28
CA PHE A 284 7.97 31.74 2.07
C PHE A 284 7.17 33.03 2.15
N PHE A 285 7.37 33.81 3.22
CA PHE A 285 6.62 35.04 3.47
C PHE A 285 7.04 36.19 2.54
N THR A 286 8.22 36.11 1.93
CA THR A 286 8.68 37.09 0.93
C THR A 286 8.35 36.68 -0.51
N SER A 287 7.84 35.47 -0.73
CA SER A 287 7.54 34.95 -2.06
C SER A 287 6.37 35.70 -2.71
N ARG A 288 6.50 35.99 -4.01
CA ARG A 288 5.40 36.58 -4.80
C ARG A 288 4.15 35.68 -4.77
N LEU A 289 4.34 34.36 -4.79
CA LEU A 289 3.25 33.39 -4.75
C LEU A 289 2.47 33.46 -3.43
N PHE A 290 3.16 33.70 -2.31
CA PHE A 290 2.52 33.87 -1.01
C PHE A 290 1.62 35.10 -1.00
N TRP A 291 2.15 36.25 -1.42
CA TRP A 291 1.37 37.50 -1.43
C TRP A 291 0.20 37.46 -2.40
N ILE A 292 0.40 36.95 -3.62
CA ILE A 292 -0.69 36.78 -4.60
C ILE A 292 -1.75 35.82 -4.04
N GLY A 293 -1.33 34.67 -3.50
CA GLY A 293 -2.24 33.69 -2.90
C GLY A 293 -3.04 34.28 -1.75
N LEU A 294 -2.38 35.00 -0.83
CA LEU A 294 -3.01 35.67 0.30
C LEU A 294 -4.04 36.71 -0.15
N ILE A 295 -3.70 37.55 -1.13
CA ILE A 295 -4.62 38.55 -1.69
C ILE A 295 -5.88 37.87 -2.24
N ILE A 296 -5.73 36.78 -3.00
CA ILE A 296 -6.87 36.06 -3.57
C ILE A 296 -7.73 35.43 -2.46
N VAL A 297 -7.13 34.84 -1.42
CA VAL A 297 -7.89 34.30 -0.27
C VAL A 297 -8.68 35.42 0.42
N VAL A 298 -8.05 36.58 0.64
CA VAL A 298 -8.70 37.76 1.24
C VAL A 298 -9.85 38.26 0.39
N ILE A 299 -9.69 38.33 -0.94
CA ILE A 299 -10.79 38.65 -1.87
C ILE A 299 -11.94 37.64 -1.71
N GLY A 300 -11.63 36.35 -1.62
CA GLY A 300 -12.63 35.30 -1.38
C GLY A 300 -13.37 35.50 -0.06
N LEU A 301 -12.66 35.86 1.02
CA LEU A 301 -13.26 36.17 2.32
C LEU A 301 -14.15 37.42 2.26
N ILE A 302 -13.74 38.46 1.55
CA ILE A 302 -14.54 39.68 1.35
C ILE A 302 -15.83 39.33 0.60
N ILE A 303 -15.75 38.53 -0.48
CA ILE A 303 -16.93 38.09 -1.23
C ILE A 303 -17.88 37.28 -0.32
N ALA A 304 -17.35 36.35 0.46
CA ALA A 304 -18.14 35.54 1.39
C ALA A 304 -18.79 36.38 2.48
N ARG A 305 -18.11 37.43 2.95
CA ARG A 305 -18.63 38.36 3.97
C ARG A 305 -19.72 39.26 3.41
N VAL A 306 -19.54 39.82 2.20
CA VAL A 306 -20.54 40.66 1.54
C VAL A 306 -21.82 39.86 1.27
N ARG A 307 -21.69 38.63 0.76
CA ARG A 307 -22.84 37.74 0.56
C ARG A 307 -23.47 37.27 1.87
N GLY A 308 -22.66 37.01 2.89
CA GLY A 308 -23.15 36.69 4.23
C GLY A 308 -24.10 37.76 4.76
N ARG A 309 -23.74 39.04 4.61
CA ARG A 309 -24.60 40.16 5.00
C ARG A 309 -25.96 40.18 4.29
N GLN A 310 -26.01 39.74 3.02
CA GLN A 310 -27.25 39.68 2.25
C GLN A 310 -28.20 38.56 2.72
N VAL A 311 -27.66 37.51 3.34
CA VAL A 311 -28.41 36.32 3.80
C VAL A 311 -28.59 36.32 5.32
N GLY A 312 -28.20 37.38 6.03
CA GLY A 312 -28.30 37.47 7.49
C GLY A 312 -27.30 36.58 8.26
N SER A 313 -26.26 36.07 7.59
CA SER A 313 -25.22 35.23 8.20
C SER A 313 -23.88 35.98 8.30
N ALA A 314 -23.04 35.60 9.27
CA ALA A 314 -21.72 36.20 9.46
C ALA A 314 -20.85 36.03 8.21
N MET A 315 -20.84 34.84 7.61
CA MET A 315 -20.19 34.53 6.33
C MET A 315 -20.99 33.44 5.61
N VAL A 316 -21.12 33.56 4.30
CA VAL A 316 -21.72 32.52 3.46
C VAL A 316 -20.75 32.18 2.34
N GLY A 317 -20.30 30.92 2.33
CA GLY A 317 -19.53 30.39 1.23
C GLY A 317 -20.38 30.33 -0.04
N SER A 318 -19.84 30.87 -1.12
CA SER A 318 -20.48 30.98 -2.41
C SER A 318 -19.53 30.52 -3.50
N PRO A 319 -20.02 30.10 -4.67
CA PRO A 319 -19.14 29.63 -5.75
C PRO A 319 -17.96 30.58 -6.06
N PRO A 320 -18.14 31.91 -6.06
CA PRO A 320 -17.00 32.81 -6.26
C PRO A 320 -16.00 32.88 -5.11
N SER A 321 -16.46 32.77 -3.86
CA SER A 321 -15.54 32.73 -2.71
C SER A 321 -14.80 31.39 -2.65
N TYR A 322 -15.46 30.27 -2.99
CA TYR A 322 -14.81 28.96 -3.06
C TYR A 322 -13.73 28.91 -4.15
N GLY A 323 -14.00 29.47 -5.33
CA GLY A 323 -13.00 29.58 -6.41
C GLY A 323 -11.78 30.39 -5.98
N ALA A 324 -11.99 31.54 -5.34
CA ALA A 324 -10.91 32.35 -4.80
C ALA A 324 -10.10 31.61 -3.71
N TRP A 325 -10.76 30.98 -2.73
CA TRP A 325 -10.04 30.21 -1.70
C TRP A 325 -9.27 29.03 -2.27
N PHE A 326 -9.82 28.35 -3.28
CA PHE A 326 -9.13 27.26 -3.96
C PHE A 326 -7.85 27.75 -4.65
N ILE A 327 -7.95 28.80 -5.48
CA ILE A 327 -6.80 29.36 -6.21
C ILE A 327 -5.78 29.93 -5.22
N GLY A 328 -6.23 30.72 -4.25
CA GLY A 328 -5.36 31.30 -3.23
C GLY A 328 -4.67 30.25 -2.37
N GLY A 329 -5.40 29.21 -1.94
CA GLY A 329 -4.86 28.08 -1.19
C GLY A 329 -3.84 27.27 -1.99
N LEU A 330 -4.07 27.07 -3.29
CA LEU A 330 -3.11 26.40 -4.19
C LEU A 330 -1.82 27.22 -4.30
N LEU A 331 -1.92 28.54 -4.50
CA LEU A 331 -0.75 29.41 -4.57
C LEU A 331 0.02 29.50 -3.25
N LEU A 332 -0.67 29.56 -2.12
CA LEU A 332 -0.04 29.51 -0.80
C LEU A 332 0.66 28.17 -0.56
N SER A 333 0.04 27.07 -0.97
CA SER A 333 0.67 25.74 -0.91
C SER A 333 1.92 25.68 -1.78
N ALA A 334 1.83 26.15 -3.02
CA ALA A 334 2.97 26.24 -3.94
C ALA A 334 4.08 27.16 -3.40
N ALA A 335 3.73 28.25 -2.72
CA ALA A 335 4.69 29.13 -2.08
C ALA A 335 5.43 28.43 -0.93
N ALA A 336 4.72 27.72 -0.05
CA ALA A 336 5.33 26.98 1.06
C ALA A 336 6.26 25.88 0.55
N LEU A 337 5.82 25.20 -0.51
CA LEU A 337 6.47 23.99 -1.02
C LEU A 337 7.59 24.30 -2.02
N SER A 338 7.68 25.52 -2.54
CA SER A 338 8.85 25.98 -3.32
C SER A 338 10.07 26.32 -2.44
N VAL A 339 9.84 26.46 -1.13
CA VAL A 339 10.83 26.91 -0.15
C VAL A 339 11.34 25.76 0.73
N LEU A 340 10.44 24.86 1.14
CA LEU A 340 10.81 23.66 1.91
C LEU A 340 11.54 22.64 1.01
N ARG A 341 12.74 22.24 1.40
CA ARG A 341 13.60 21.33 0.60
C ARG A 341 14.06 20.13 1.42
N GLY A 342 14.54 19.11 0.73
CA GLY A 342 14.98 17.84 1.33
C GLY A 342 14.04 16.69 1.01
N THR A 343 14.52 15.46 1.22
CA THR A 343 13.84 14.24 0.76
C THR A 343 12.44 14.09 1.37
N LEU A 344 12.23 14.45 2.64
CA LEU A 344 10.91 14.33 3.28
C LEU A 344 9.89 15.30 2.69
N PHE A 345 10.26 16.58 2.55
CA PHE A 345 9.38 17.59 1.98
C PHE A 345 9.09 17.35 0.49
N ASN A 346 10.10 16.89 -0.26
CA ASN A 346 9.92 16.46 -1.64
C ASN A 346 8.91 15.31 -1.73
N ASN A 347 9.04 14.26 -0.91
CA ASN A 347 8.09 13.14 -0.93
C ASN A 347 6.68 13.55 -0.52
N LEU A 348 6.55 14.42 0.50
CA LEU A 348 5.25 14.94 0.91
C LEU A 348 4.59 15.75 -0.23
N TRP A 349 5.38 16.55 -0.94
CA TRP A 349 4.92 17.28 -2.12
C TRP A 349 4.49 16.34 -3.26
N TRP A 350 5.21 15.24 -3.49
CA TRP A 350 4.77 14.21 -4.43
C TRP A 350 3.42 13.63 -4.05
N VAL A 351 3.24 13.21 -2.80
CA VAL A 351 1.99 12.61 -2.32
C VAL A 351 0.84 13.59 -2.47
N ILE A 352 1.00 14.84 -2.04
CA ILE A 352 -0.07 15.83 -2.09
C ILE A 352 -0.40 16.19 -3.55
N THR A 353 0.61 16.56 -4.35
CA THR A 353 0.38 17.07 -5.70
C THR A 353 -0.06 16.00 -6.66
N VAL A 354 0.61 14.85 -6.69
CA VAL A 354 0.25 13.77 -7.61
C VAL A 354 -1.15 13.28 -7.28
N THR A 355 -1.48 13.04 -6.01
CA THR A 355 -2.82 12.56 -5.63
C THR A 355 -3.88 13.60 -5.93
N LEU A 356 -3.72 14.86 -5.52
CA LEU A 356 -4.74 15.89 -5.77
C LEU A 356 -4.93 16.17 -7.26
N VAL A 357 -3.85 16.31 -8.03
CA VAL A 357 -3.94 16.61 -9.46
C VAL A 357 -4.45 15.41 -10.24
N ALA A 358 -3.95 14.19 -9.97
CA ALA A 358 -4.44 13.00 -10.65
C ALA A 358 -5.92 12.75 -10.34
N SER A 359 -6.35 12.90 -9.08
CA SER A 359 -7.76 12.74 -8.70
C SER A 359 -8.65 13.83 -9.30
N ALA A 360 -8.21 15.09 -9.31
CA ALA A 360 -8.97 16.18 -9.91
C ALA A 360 -9.12 16.00 -11.42
N LEU A 361 -8.04 15.65 -12.13
CA LEU A 361 -8.07 15.35 -13.55
C LEU A 361 -8.90 14.10 -13.84
N GLY A 362 -8.75 13.05 -13.04
CA GLY A 362 -9.52 11.81 -13.17
C GLY A 362 -11.02 12.04 -13.00
N LEU A 363 -11.43 12.83 -12.00
CA LEU A 363 -12.82 13.23 -11.78
C LEU A 363 -13.33 14.10 -12.93
N GLY A 364 -12.55 15.10 -13.35
CA GLY A 364 -12.90 15.97 -14.46
C GLY A 364 -13.12 15.18 -15.76
N ILE A 365 -12.20 14.26 -16.07
CA ILE A 365 -12.33 13.37 -17.22
C ILE A 365 -13.51 12.41 -17.04
N ALA A 366 -13.74 11.85 -15.85
CA ALA A 366 -14.88 10.97 -15.59
C ALA A 366 -16.20 11.68 -15.91
N VAL A 367 -16.36 12.92 -15.45
CA VAL A 367 -17.55 13.74 -15.72
C VAL A 367 -17.69 14.10 -17.20
N LEU A 368 -16.60 14.42 -17.88
CA LEU A 368 -16.62 14.81 -19.30
C LEU A 368 -16.78 13.63 -20.26
N ALA A 369 -16.22 12.47 -19.92
CA ALA A 369 -16.29 11.26 -20.74
C ALA A 369 -17.62 10.53 -20.55
N ASP A 370 -18.28 10.69 -19.39
CA ASP A 370 -19.60 10.12 -19.15
C ASP A 370 -20.62 10.73 -20.13
N ARG A 371 -21.37 9.89 -20.84
CA ARG A 371 -22.34 10.28 -21.89
C ARG A 371 -21.73 10.85 -23.19
N ALA A 372 -20.41 10.75 -23.38
CA ALA A 372 -19.79 11.12 -24.65
C ALA A 372 -20.09 10.07 -25.75
N LYS A 373 -20.31 10.53 -27.00
CA LYS A 373 -20.63 9.66 -28.15
C LYS A 373 -19.61 8.54 -28.40
N TYR A 374 -18.36 8.74 -27.98
CA TYR A 374 -17.25 7.78 -28.12
C TYR A 374 -16.62 7.41 -26.76
N GLU A 375 -17.44 7.30 -25.72
CA GLU A 375 -17.00 7.05 -24.34
C GLU A 375 -16.01 5.88 -24.22
N ALA A 376 -16.28 4.74 -24.87
CA ALA A 376 -15.42 3.56 -24.79
C ALA A 376 -14.01 3.81 -25.36
N ALA A 377 -13.92 4.53 -26.48
CA ALA A 377 -12.64 4.85 -27.11
C ALA A 377 -11.84 5.87 -26.27
N ALA A 378 -12.50 6.94 -25.81
CA ALA A 378 -11.89 7.94 -24.95
C ALA A 378 -11.33 7.31 -23.67
N LYS A 379 -12.12 6.46 -23.01
CA LYS A 379 -11.70 5.74 -21.81
C LYS A 379 -10.51 4.81 -22.07
N SER A 380 -10.51 4.08 -23.18
CA SER A 380 -9.42 3.16 -23.54
C SER A 380 -8.08 3.88 -23.71
N ILE A 381 -8.09 5.05 -24.38
CA ILE A 381 -6.88 5.88 -24.56
C ILE A 381 -6.38 6.40 -23.21
N ILE A 382 -7.29 6.83 -22.34
CA ILE A 382 -6.95 7.38 -21.02
C ILE A 382 -6.46 6.29 -20.05
N PHE A 383 -6.88 5.03 -20.23
CA PHE A 383 -6.39 3.88 -19.45
C PHE A 383 -5.07 3.31 -19.97
N LEU A 384 -4.73 3.54 -21.25
CA LEU A 384 -3.54 2.98 -21.86
C LEU A 384 -2.27 3.17 -21.01
N PRO A 385 -2.00 4.35 -20.40
CA PRO A 385 -0.82 4.56 -19.57
C PRO A 385 -0.71 3.62 -18.36
N MET A 386 -1.85 3.25 -17.75
CA MET A 386 -1.88 2.38 -16.57
C MET A 386 -1.47 0.94 -16.91
N ALA A 387 -1.73 0.50 -18.14
CA ALA A 387 -1.33 -0.83 -18.61
C ALA A 387 0.18 -0.92 -18.86
N ILE A 388 0.88 0.22 -18.98
CA ILE A 388 2.31 0.28 -19.21
C ILE A 388 3.03 0.07 -17.87
N SER A 389 4.02 -0.82 -17.84
CA SER A 389 4.84 -1.01 -16.64
C SER A 389 5.60 0.27 -16.27
N PHE A 390 5.91 0.46 -14.99
CA PHE A 390 6.72 1.62 -14.56
C PHE A 390 8.07 1.70 -15.28
N VAL A 391 8.68 0.55 -15.61
CA VAL A 391 9.92 0.50 -16.40
C VAL A 391 9.67 0.96 -17.85
N GLY A 392 8.58 0.50 -18.48
CA GLY A 392 8.19 0.93 -19.82
C GLY A 392 7.87 2.42 -19.90
N ALA A 393 7.11 2.94 -18.93
CA ALA A 393 6.84 4.37 -18.77
C ALA A 393 8.15 5.15 -18.61
N GLY A 394 9.09 4.66 -17.79
CA GLY A 394 10.42 5.25 -17.63
C GLY A 394 11.20 5.33 -18.95
N ILE A 395 11.12 4.31 -19.81
CA ILE A 395 11.77 4.31 -21.13
C ILE A 395 11.11 5.34 -22.06
N ILE A 396 9.77 5.38 -22.13
CA ILE A 396 9.04 6.35 -22.97
C ILE A 396 9.44 7.77 -22.59
N TRP A 397 9.36 8.09 -21.30
CA TRP A 397 9.68 9.43 -20.81
C TRP A 397 11.17 9.76 -20.91
N ARG A 398 12.07 8.78 -20.77
CA ARG A 398 13.49 8.97 -21.07
C ARG A 398 13.72 9.49 -22.49
N PHE A 399 13.00 8.97 -23.50
CA PHE A 399 13.08 9.49 -24.86
C PHE A 399 12.48 10.89 -24.98
N MET A 400 11.37 11.19 -24.28
CA MET A 400 10.78 12.53 -24.28
C MET A 400 11.72 13.60 -23.71
N PHE A 401 12.49 13.26 -22.68
CA PHE A 401 13.45 14.15 -22.01
C PHE A 401 14.81 14.25 -22.70
N GLN A 402 15.11 13.40 -23.68
CA GLN A 402 16.42 13.36 -24.30
C GLN A 402 16.77 14.69 -24.97
N ALA A 403 17.86 15.31 -24.52
CA ALA A 403 18.41 16.54 -25.08
C ALA A 403 19.68 16.24 -25.89
N ARG A 404 19.90 16.97 -26.99
CA ARG A 404 21.17 16.94 -27.74
C ARG A 404 21.77 18.34 -27.77
N GLN A 405 23.06 18.46 -27.50
CA GLN A 405 23.73 19.76 -27.48
C GLN A 405 23.81 20.33 -28.91
N PRO A 406 23.37 21.59 -29.14
CA PRO A 406 23.53 22.24 -30.43
C PRO A 406 24.99 22.56 -30.76
N THR A 407 25.38 22.29 -32.00
CA THR A 407 26.71 22.57 -32.55
C THR A 407 26.64 23.66 -33.61
N ALA A 408 27.80 24.19 -34.01
CA ALA A 408 27.88 25.23 -35.04
C ALA A 408 27.22 24.82 -36.37
N ASP A 409 27.36 23.55 -36.74
CA ASP A 409 26.83 23.00 -38.00
C ASP A 409 25.36 22.59 -37.91
N VAL A 410 24.84 22.38 -36.70
CA VAL A 410 23.44 22.01 -36.44
C VAL A 410 22.88 22.91 -35.35
N PRO A 411 22.41 24.12 -35.70
CA PRO A 411 21.96 25.14 -34.74
C PRO A 411 20.84 24.66 -33.80
N HIS A 412 19.99 23.73 -34.25
CA HIS A 412 18.93 23.12 -33.43
C HIS A 412 19.41 21.93 -32.60
N GLY A 413 20.63 21.44 -32.83
CA GLY A 413 21.20 20.22 -32.22
C GLY A 413 20.54 18.90 -32.65
N GLY A 414 19.60 18.94 -33.59
CA GLY A 414 18.87 17.76 -34.05
C GLY A 414 18.11 17.04 -32.93
N GLN A 415 17.33 17.79 -32.14
CA GLN A 415 16.61 17.27 -30.97
C GLN A 415 15.74 16.07 -31.34
N THR A 416 15.91 14.96 -30.61
CA THR A 416 15.06 13.76 -30.74
C THR A 416 14.01 13.67 -29.63
N GLY A 417 14.25 14.30 -28.48
CA GLY A 417 13.27 14.37 -27.40
C GLY A 417 12.25 15.47 -27.62
N LEU A 418 10.97 15.12 -27.46
CA LEU A 418 9.84 16.03 -27.73
C LEU A 418 9.94 17.34 -26.95
N LEU A 419 10.32 17.31 -25.67
CA LEU A 419 10.30 18.52 -24.84
C LEU A 419 11.37 19.53 -25.26
N ASN A 420 12.59 19.08 -25.54
CA ASN A 420 13.63 19.98 -26.02
C ASN A 420 13.39 20.41 -27.47
N ALA A 421 12.80 19.56 -28.31
CA ALA A 421 12.37 19.95 -29.65
C ALA A 421 11.34 21.09 -29.62
N LEU A 422 10.34 20.98 -28.73
CA LEU A 422 9.35 22.05 -28.51
C LEU A 422 10.00 23.30 -27.91
N TRP A 423 10.90 23.16 -26.94
CA TRP A 423 11.57 24.28 -26.28
C TRP A 423 12.45 25.10 -27.23
N VAL A 424 13.29 24.44 -28.02
CA VAL A 424 14.16 25.08 -29.02
C VAL A 424 13.32 25.66 -30.16
N GLY A 425 12.30 24.93 -30.62
CA GLY A 425 11.39 25.39 -31.68
C GLY A 425 10.55 26.60 -31.28
N LEU A 426 10.08 26.68 -30.01
CA LEU A 426 9.42 27.87 -29.48
C LEU A 426 10.40 29.07 -29.44
N GLY A 427 11.66 28.83 -29.07
CA GLY A 427 12.71 29.85 -29.10
C GLY A 427 12.88 30.45 -30.48
N GLU A 428 13.06 29.59 -31.49
CA GLU A 428 13.15 30.01 -32.89
C GLU A 428 11.90 30.76 -33.36
N LEU A 429 10.70 30.26 -32.99
CA LEU A 429 9.44 30.92 -33.30
C LEU A 429 9.43 32.36 -32.78
N THR A 430 9.93 32.61 -31.56
CA THR A 430 9.95 33.97 -30.98
C THR A 430 10.96 34.93 -31.61
N GLN A 431 11.97 34.43 -32.31
CA GLN A 431 12.91 35.24 -33.08
C GLN A 431 12.41 35.52 -34.50
N SER A 432 11.48 34.71 -35.00
CA SER A 432 10.87 34.89 -36.32
C SER A 432 9.90 36.09 -36.36
N THR A 433 9.78 36.75 -37.52
CA THR A 433 8.89 37.91 -37.69
C THR A 433 7.44 37.48 -37.96
N TRP A 434 7.20 36.80 -39.09
CA TRP A 434 5.86 36.43 -39.54
C TRP A 434 5.24 35.25 -38.76
N PRO A 435 5.97 34.14 -38.48
CA PRO A 435 5.39 33.04 -37.71
C PRO A 435 5.02 33.44 -36.27
N LYS A 436 5.85 34.26 -35.61
CA LYS A 436 5.55 34.85 -34.29
C LYS A 436 4.25 35.64 -34.28
N THR A 437 4.06 36.53 -35.25
CA THR A 437 2.88 37.41 -35.29
C THR A 437 1.60 36.62 -35.52
N ILE A 438 1.64 35.60 -36.37
CA ILE A 438 0.51 34.67 -36.56
C ILE A 438 0.20 33.93 -35.26
N ALA A 439 1.22 33.35 -34.61
CA ALA A 439 1.03 32.63 -33.34
C ALA A 439 0.47 33.54 -32.25
N ALA A 440 1.02 34.75 -32.11
CA ALA A 440 0.54 35.75 -31.15
C ALA A 440 -0.91 36.18 -31.46
N ALA A 441 -1.27 36.38 -32.73
CA ALA A 441 -2.64 36.70 -33.13
C ALA A 441 -3.63 35.59 -32.77
N LEU A 442 -3.27 34.33 -33.03
CA LEU A 442 -4.11 33.17 -32.68
C LEU A 442 -4.29 33.05 -31.16
N VAL A 443 -3.21 33.17 -30.38
CA VAL A 443 -3.27 33.13 -28.92
C VAL A 443 -4.07 34.31 -28.36
N ALA A 444 -3.93 35.51 -28.95
CA ALA A 444 -4.72 36.68 -28.56
C ALA A 444 -6.22 36.47 -28.84
N LEU A 445 -6.59 35.86 -29.97
CA LEU A 445 -7.98 35.49 -30.25
C LEU A 445 -8.54 34.52 -29.21
N ILE A 446 -7.75 33.51 -28.81
CA ILE A 446 -8.13 32.58 -27.73
C ILE A 446 -8.31 33.36 -26.41
N ALA A 447 -7.39 34.26 -26.07
CA ALA A 447 -7.48 35.08 -24.87
C ALA A 447 -8.75 35.95 -24.86
N VAL A 448 -9.08 36.59 -25.98
CA VAL A 448 -10.32 37.37 -26.13
C VAL A 448 -11.55 36.47 -25.95
N GLY A 449 -11.56 35.28 -26.57
CA GLY A 449 -12.63 34.31 -26.40
C GLY A 449 -12.83 33.89 -24.94
N LEU A 450 -11.72 33.64 -24.21
CA LEU A 450 -11.76 33.31 -22.78
C LEU A 450 -12.22 34.49 -21.92
N VAL A 451 -11.85 35.73 -22.25
CA VAL A 451 -12.35 36.93 -21.56
C VAL A 451 -13.86 37.06 -21.76
N VAL A 452 -14.35 36.93 -22.99
CA VAL A 452 -15.79 36.97 -23.29
C VAL A 452 -16.53 35.88 -22.53
N LEU A 453 -15.99 34.67 -22.53
CA LEU A 453 -16.57 33.52 -21.84
C LEU A 453 -16.54 33.68 -20.31
N ALA A 454 -15.49 34.32 -19.77
CA ALA A 454 -15.43 34.69 -18.36
C ALA A 454 -16.52 35.71 -18.00
N ILE A 455 -16.63 36.80 -18.77
CA ILE A 455 -17.61 37.87 -18.56
C ILE A 455 -19.03 37.30 -18.64
N ASN A 456 -19.34 36.54 -19.68
CA ASN A 456 -20.65 35.91 -19.85
C ASN A 456 -20.93 34.91 -18.73
N GLY A 457 -19.95 34.07 -18.35
CA GLY A 457 -20.10 33.13 -17.24
C GLY A 457 -20.42 33.81 -15.91
N PHE A 458 -19.80 34.97 -15.62
CA PHE A 458 -20.13 35.75 -14.44
C PHE A 458 -21.48 36.46 -14.53
N ARG A 459 -21.81 37.00 -15.71
CA ARG A 459 -23.08 37.70 -15.99
C ARG A 459 -24.28 36.76 -15.87
N ASP A 460 -24.16 35.55 -16.40
CA ASP A 460 -25.23 34.55 -16.48
C ASP A 460 -25.36 33.73 -15.18
N GLY A 461 -24.55 34.03 -14.17
CA GLY A 461 -24.55 33.31 -12.88
C GLY A 461 -23.93 31.91 -12.94
N ILE A 462 -23.31 31.52 -14.06
CA ILE A 462 -22.61 30.25 -14.26
C ILE A 462 -21.15 30.41 -13.81
N TYR A 463 -20.97 30.58 -12.50
CA TYR A 463 -19.66 30.90 -11.91
C TYR A 463 -18.56 29.89 -12.21
N GLY A 464 -18.89 28.61 -12.44
CA GLY A 464 -17.91 27.60 -12.83
C GLY A 464 -17.27 27.89 -14.20
N VAL A 465 -18.07 28.33 -15.16
CA VAL A 465 -17.59 28.75 -16.49
C VAL A 465 -16.79 30.05 -16.38
N GLY A 466 -17.27 31.00 -15.58
CA GLY A 466 -16.56 32.26 -15.33
C GLY A 466 -15.16 32.05 -14.74
N TRP A 467 -15.05 31.34 -13.62
CA TRP A 467 -13.76 31.05 -12.99
C TRP A 467 -12.90 30.10 -13.81
N GLY A 468 -13.48 29.10 -14.47
CA GLY A 468 -12.76 28.19 -15.35
C GLY A 468 -12.05 28.95 -16.47
N ALA A 469 -12.77 29.90 -17.10
CA ALA A 469 -12.20 30.77 -18.13
C ALA A 469 -11.06 31.64 -17.60
N VAL A 470 -11.20 32.23 -16.41
CA VAL A 470 -10.14 33.04 -15.77
C VAL A 470 -8.90 32.18 -15.49
N VAL A 471 -9.08 30.98 -14.96
CA VAL A 471 -7.96 30.06 -14.65
C VAL A 471 -7.19 29.68 -15.91
N VAL A 472 -7.87 29.45 -17.04
CA VAL A 472 -7.23 29.14 -18.33
C VAL A 472 -6.67 30.40 -19.00
N LEU A 473 -7.29 31.56 -18.79
CA LEU A 473 -6.85 32.83 -19.37
C LEU A 473 -5.48 33.25 -18.83
N ILE A 474 -5.19 33.02 -17.55
CA ILE A 474 -3.89 33.40 -16.94
C ILE A 474 -2.69 32.78 -17.68
N PRO A 475 -2.58 31.45 -17.86
CA PRO A 475 -1.46 30.85 -18.59
C PRO A 475 -1.48 31.22 -20.08
N VAL A 476 -2.65 31.45 -20.69
CA VAL A 476 -2.75 31.91 -22.08
C VAL A 476 -2.18 33.32 -22.24
N LEU A 477 -2.53 34.25 -21.35
CA LEU A 477 -1.97 35.61 -21.34
C LEU A 477 -0.49 35.62 -21.04
N TRP A 478 -0.04 34.78 -20.09
CA TRP A 478 1.39 34.59 -19.82
C TRP A 478 2.11 34.08 -21.07
N PHE A 479 1.56 33.10 -21.78
CA PHE A 479 2.15 32.57 -23.01
C PHE A 479 2.18 33.63 -24.12
N LEU A 480 1.09 34.40 -24.29
CA LEU A 480 1.02 35.53 -25.24
C LEU A 480 2.11 36.57 -24.96
N TYR A 481 2.22 37.00 -23.70
CA TYR A 481 3.28 37.92 -23.26
C TYR A 481 4.67 37.34 -23.53
N SER A 482 4.86 36.05 -23.23
CA SER A 482 6.14 35.38 -23.40
C SER A 482 6.52 35.19 -24.87
N LEU A 483 5.56 35.03 -25.79
CA LEU A 483 5.82 35.06 -27.24
C LEU A 483 6.39 36.42 -27.68
N VAL A 484 5.90 37.52 -27.09
CA VAL A 484 6.35 38.88 -27.43
C VAL A 484 7.74 39.14 -26.89
N VAL A 485 7.98 38.85 -25.61
CA VAL A 485 9.24 39.12 -24.90
C VAL A 485 10.36 38.13 -25.28
N GLY A 486 10.00 36.91 -25.69
CA GLY A 486 10.93 35.82 -25.96
C GLY A 486 10.70 34.67 -24.99
N ILE A 487 10.38 33.49 -25.52
CA ILE A 487 10.20 32.24 -24.79
C ILE A 487 10.86 31.12 -25.56
N GLY A 488 11.42 30.16 -24.84
CA GLY A 488 12.10 29.01 -25.44
C GLY A 488 13.61 29.16 -25.44
N GLY A 489 14.27 28.15 -25.98
CA GLY A 489 15.70 28.00 -25.93
C GLY A 489 16.37 28.43 -27.21
N TRP A 490 16.44 29.73 -27.46
CA TRP A 490 17.16 30.25 -28.63
C TRP A 490 17.91 31.52 -28.30
N ALA A 491 19.22 31.47 -28.40
CA ALA A 491 20.11 32.60 -28.18
C ALA A 491 21.35 32.47 -29.07
N ASP A 492 21.93 33.60 -29.48
CA ASP A 492 23.18 33.66 -30.27
C ASP A 492 23.15 32.77 -31.54
N GLY A 493 21.98 32.68 -32.17
CA GLY A 493 21.77 31.88 -33.39
C GLY A 493 21.80 30.37 -33.18
N ARG A 494 21.71 29.88 -31.94
CA ARG A 494 21.68 28.46 -31.60
C ARG A 494 20.62 28.12 -30.57
N GLY A 495 20.21 26.86 -30.55
CA GLY A 495 19.33 26.32 -29.52
C GLY A 495 20.00 26.31 -28.14
N GLN A 496 19.23 26.60 -27.10
CA GLN A 496 19.60 26.38 -25.71
C GLN A 496 18.74 25.27 -25.15
N ILE A 497 19.35 24.16 -24.75
CA ILE A 497 18.64 23.01 -24.20
C ILE A 497 18.38 23.18 -22.70
N ILE A 498 17.33 22.53 -22.22
CA ILE A 498 17.06 22.35 -20.79
C ILE A 498 17.15 20.86 -20.47
N LEU A 499 17.92 20.54 -19.44
CA LEU A 499 17.96 19.19 -18.89
C LEU A 499 16.81 19.06 -17.89
N PHE A 500 15.60 18.82 -18.39
CA PHE A 500 14.36 18.84 -17.60
C PHE A 500 14.35 17.96 -16.34
N ILE A 501 15.20 16.93 -16.24
CA ILE A 501 15.31 16.05 -15.06
C ILE A 501 16.43 16.51 -14.10
N GLN A 502 17.41 17.27 -14.58
CA GLN A 502 18.61 17.66 -13.81
C GLN A 502 18.51 19.11 -13.32
N ASP A 503 17.92 19.99 -14.13
CA ASP A 503 17.86 21.42 -13.85
C ASP A 503 16.78 21.72 -12.81
N SER A 504 17.23 22.18 -11.64
CA SER A 504 16.37 22.73 -10.59
C SER A 504 15.78 24.08 -11.03
N PRO A 505 14.54 24.45 -10.63
CA PRO A 505 13.68 23.78 -9.65
C PRO A 505 12.61 22.85 -10.24
N PHE A 506 12.48 22.79 -11.57
CA PHE A 506 11.35 22.13 -12.22
C PHE A 506 11.55 20.62 -12.45
N ASN A 507 12.75 20.11 -12.20
CA ASN A 507 13.04 18.69 -12.30
C ASN A 507 12.03 17.79 -11.59
N ASN A 508 11.65 18.17 -10.37
CA ASN A 508 10.71 17.40 -9.58
C ASN A 508 9.29 17.41 -10.17
N LEU A 509 8.89 18.54 -10.76
CA LEU A 509 7.58 18.70 -11.39
C LEU A 509 7.45 17.81 -12.62
N TRP A 510 8.47 17.75 -13.47
CA TRP A 510 8.45 16.90 -14.66
C TRP A 510 8.34 15.42 -14.33
N LEU A 511 8.95 14.98 -13.22
CA LEU A 511 8.80 13.62 -12.74
C LEU A 511 7.39 13.34 -12.20
N MET A 512 6.75 14.31 -11.53
CA MET A 512 5.34 14.19 -11.10
C MET A 512 4.38 14.10 -12.28
N VAL A 513 4.63 14.83 -13.38
CA VAL A 513 3.80 14.74 -14.59
C VAL A 513 3.74 13.31 -15.11
N VAL A 514 4.86 12.58 -15.06
CA VAL A 514 4.91 11.16 -15.44
C VAL A 514 3.97 10.32 -14.58
N LEU A 515 4.02 10.50 -13.25
CA LEU A 515 3.13 9.76 -12.34
C LEU A 515 1.67 10.19 -12.48
N ILE A 516 1.38 11.47 -12.66
CA ILE A 516 0.02 11.95 -12.88
C ILE A 516 -0.54 11.29 -14.13
N TRP A 517 0.23 11.28 -15.23
CA TRP A 517 -0.16 10.64 -16.48
C TRP A 517 -0.46 9.14 -16.32
N THR A 518 0.30 8.40 -15.51
CA THR A 518 -0.01 6.97 -15.25
C THR A 518 -1.20 6.77 -14.33
N GLN A 519 -1.48 7.69 -13.40
CA GLN A 519 -2.49 7.53 -12.35
C GLN A 519 -3.86 8.15 -12.67
N VAL A 520 -3.94 9.12 -13.59
CA VAL A 520 -5.21 9.75 -14.00
C VAL A 520 -6.21 8.71 -14.52
N GLY A 521 -5.73 7.70 -15.26
CA GLY A 521 -6.58 6.61 -15.72
C GLY A 521 -7.25 5.86 -14.56
N PHE A 522 -6.51 5.57 -13.50
CA PHE A 522 -7.02 4.78 -12.37
C PHE A 522 -8.10 5.52 -11.59
N THR A 523 -7.81 6.77 -11.24
CA THR A 523 -8.75 7.65 -10.53
C THR A 523 -10.02 7.88 -11.36
N MET A 524 -9.89 8.05 -12.68
CA MET A 524 -11.04 8.20 -13.57
C MET A 524 -11.96 6.96 -13.58
N ILE A 525 -11.43 5.72 -13.55
CA ILE A 525 -12.27 4.50 -13.46
C ILE A 525 -13.13 4.55 -12.21
N ILE A 526 -12.49 4.81 -11.07
CA ILE A 526 -13.13 4.79 -9.76
C ILE A 526 -14.23 5.85 -9.72
N PHE A 527 -13.93 7.08 -10.14
CA PHE A 527 -14.92 8.15 -10.16
C PHE A 527 -16.03 7.91 -11.19
N SER A 528 -15.72 7.35 -12.36
CA SER A 528 -16.76 7.03 -13.34
C SER A 528 -17.69 5.93 -12.83
N ALA A 529 -17.18 4.92 -12.15
CA ALA A 529 -18.01 3.89 -11.51
C ALA A 529 -18.89 4.48 -10.39
N ALA A 530 -18.34 5.37 -9.57
CA ALA A 530 -19.06 6.04 -8.50
C ALA A 530 -20.18 6.96 -9.03
N ILE A 531 -19.90 7.77 -10.05
CA ILE A 531 -20.90 8.65 -10.69
C ILE A 531 -22.04 7.82 -11.27
N LYS A 532 -21.72 6.68 -11.92
CA LYS A 532 -22.74 5.77 -12.48
C LYS A 532 -23.55 5.04 -11.41
N ALA A 533 -23.03 4.90 -10.19
CA ALA A 533 -23.75 4.31 -9.08
C ALA A 533 -24.78 5.27 -8.45
N VAL A 534 -24.76 6.56 -8.80
CA VAL A 534 -25.74 7.54 -8.30
C VAL A 534 -27.13 7.21 -8.86
N PRO A 535 -28.16 7.03 -8.01
CA PRO A 535 -29.50 6.68 -8.46
C PRO A 535 -30.09 7.69 -9.46
N ALA A 536 -30.57 7.21 -10.61
CA ALA A 536 -31.15 8.05 -11.67
C ALA A 536 -32.35 8.88 -11.18
N VAL A 537 -33.14 8.34 -10.24
CA VAL A 537 -34.31 9.03 -9.65
C VAL A 537 -33.91 10.36 -8.99
N LEU A 538 -32.75 10.43 -8.33
CA LEU A 538 -32.27 11.68 -7.74
C LEU A 538 -31.91 12.71 -8.81
N ILE A 539 -31.35 12.23 -9.93
CA ILE A 539 -30.98 13.09 -11.05
C ILE A 539 -32.23 13.62 -11.77
N GLU A 540 -33.22 12.76 -12.01
CA GLU A 540 -34.48 13.13 -12.64
C GLU A 540 -35.30 14.07 -11.76
N ALA A 541 -35.42 13.79 -10.46
CA ALA A 541 -36.09 14.67 -9.50
C ALA A 541 -35.46 16.07 -9.50
N ALA A 542 -34.13 16.17 -9.42
CA ALA A 542 -33.44 17.45 -9.47
C ALA A 542 -33.66 18.19 -10.81
N LYS A 543 -33.77 17.47 -11.93
CA LYS A 543 -34.09 18.06 -13.24
C LYS A 543 -35.53 18.56 -13.32
N VAL A 544 -36.49 17.85 -12.72
CA VAL A 544 -37.88 18.30 -12.58
C VAL A 544 -37.97 19.57 -11.73
N ASP A 545 -37.14 19.68 -10.69
CA ASP A 545 -37.01 20.88 -9.85
C ASP A 545 -36.26 22.05 -10.55
N GLY A 546 -35.87 21.88 -11.83
CA GLY A 546 -35.21 22.92 -12.62
C GLY A 546 -33.72 23.12 -12.30
N ALA A 547 -33.06 22.15 -11.68
CA ALA A 547 -31.63 22.23 -11.39
C ALA A 547 -30.79 22.24 -12.68
N THR A 548 -29.81 23.15 -12.76
CA THR A 548 -28.82 23.16 -13.86
C THR A 548 -27.83 22.01 -13.72
N GLU A 549 -27.15 21.60 -14.79
CA GLU A 549 -26.15 20.51 -14.77
C GLU A 549 -25.02 20.75 -13.74
N SER A 550 -24.64 22.01 -13.52
CA SER A 550 -23.66 22.35 -12.46
C SER A 550 -24.25 22.16 -11.06
N GLN A 551 -25.48 22.59 -10.83
CA GLN A 551 -26.16 22.37 -9.54
C GLN A 551 -26.39 20.89 -9.28
N LEU A 552 -26.78 20.14 -10.31
CA LEU A 552 -26.92 18.70 -10.27
C LEU A 552 -25.61 18.03 -9.83
N PHE A 553 -24.49 18.39 -10.48
CA PHE A 553 -23.19 17.84 -10.11
C PHE A 553 -22.80 18.20 -8.67
N TRP A 554 -22.77 19.48 -8.30
CA TRP A 554 -22.24 19.90 -6.99
C TRP A 554 -23.18 19.62 -5.81
N LYS A 555 -24.50 19.60 -6.01
CA LYS A 555 -25.48 19.41 -4.94
C LYS A 555 -26.05 18.00 -4.84
N VAL A 556 -25.99 17.21 -5.91
CA VAL A 556 -26.56 15.85 -5.93
C VAL A 556 -25.47 14.82 -6.15
N THR A 557 -24.77 14.87 -7.28
CA THR A 557 -23.78 13.83 -7.65
C THR A 557 -22.57 13.83 -6.72
N MET A 558 -21.92 14.98 -6.52
CA MET A 558 -20.68 15.08 -5.75
C MET A 558 -20.86 14.64 -4.30
N PRO A 559 -21.89 15.09 -3.54
CA PRO A 559 -22.11 14.62 -2.17
C PRO A 559 -22.31 13.10 -2.07
N GLN A 560 -22.94 12.48 -3.07
CA GLN A 560 -23.14 11.03 -3.11
C GLN A 560 -21.83 10.26 -3.34
N ILE A 561 -20.90 10.81 -4.12
CA ILE A 561 -19.60 10.20 -4.40
C ILE A 561 -18.48 10.65 -3.44
N MET A 562 -18.75 11.56 -2.48
CA MET A 562 -17.78 12.01 -1.48
C MET A 562 -17.13 10.86 -0.69
N PRO A 563 -17.85 9.80 -0.27
CA PRO A 563 -17.22 8.64 0.35
C PRO A 563 -16.15 7.99 -0.53
N THR A 564 -16.35 7.98 -1.86
CA THR A 564 -15.38 7.46 -2.83
C THR A 564 -14.22 8.43 -3.08
N ILE A 565 -14.43 9.74 -2.94
CA ILE A 565 -13.36 10.75 -3.05
C ILE A 565 -12.47 10.74 -1.80
N GLY A 566 -13.04 10.46 -0.63
CA GLY A 566 -12.33 10.45 0.65
C GLY A 566 -11.50 9.20 0.92
N VAL A 567 -11.73 8.12 0.17
CA VAL A 567 -10.95 6.87 0.18
C VAL A 567 -9.89 6.94 -0.90
#